data_AF-A0A4R5NC31-F1
#
_entry.id   AF-A0A4R5NC31-F1
#
_cell.length_a   1.000
_cell.length_b   1.000
_cell.length_c   1.000
_cell.angle_alpha   90.00
_cell.angle_beta   90.00
_cell.angle_gamma   90.00
#
_symmetry.space_group_name_H-M   'P 1'
#
loop_
_entity.id
_entity.type
_entity.pdbx_description
1 polymer ?
#
loop_
_entity_poly.entity_id
_entity_poly.type
_entity_poly.pdbx_seq_one_letter_code
_entity_poly.pdbx_strand_id
1 'polypeptide(L)'
;MVCLLVAGFSYYHSNSQASTNSNDNSKVTKAIKKKRKIIKTNLTNYLNAVTADGTASVSFYNLGNDDSNSNSEYNQVYQDGSLEVESNASTVKTAASTYKLYLSAFLMGQKQNGNFSWTSENNTGFTKMIVNSENDFAEEQIDNYGADTISSYLKQQGYYDNVFEDGQAAQTTSYSLELLLRDLANGTGSFENSSDQQKLLNLMGKQIYRTGIPTGVAQANSGTTVQDKVGFLDDTNNDAAIVTLPNGQKYVLVIMTNGHNQSGLSGFSRIAEIAKNVQKIVYGKNAGEKIVNYSNN
;
A
#
# COMPACT_ATOMS: atom_id res chain seq x y z
N MET A 1 7.98 -30.23 -78.30
CA MET A 1 8.93 -31.22 -78.86
C MET A 1 10.34 -30.70 -78.59
N VAL A 2 11.18 -31.49 -77.89
CA VAL A 2 12.62 -31.27 -77.65
C VAL A 2 13.02 -30.02 -76.82
N CYS A 3 14.16 -30.14 -76.13
CA CYS A 3 14.66 -29.28 -75.05
C CYS A 3 15.74 -28.27 -75.50
N LEU A 4 16.11 -27.34 -74.60
CA LEU A 4 17.46 -26.84 -74.19
C LEU A 4 17.25 -25.49 -73.43
N LEU A 5 17.78 -25.17 -72.24
CA LEU A 5 19.18 -25.06 -71.75
C LEU A 5 19.99 -24.03 -72.57
N VAL A 6 20.65 -22.98 -72.04
CA VAL A 6 20.92 -22.41 -70.68
C VAL A 6 20.99 -20.85 -70.86
N ALA A 7 21.08 -19.92 -69.88
CA ALA A 7 21.26 -19.87 -68.41
C ALA A 7 20.50 -18.60 -67.87
N GLY A 8 20.65 -18.05 -66.65
CA GLY A 8 21.46 -18.35 -65.46
C GLY A 8 22.20 -17.12 -64.89
N PHE A 9 21.66 -16.49 -63.83
CA PHE A 9 22.41 -15.64 -62.89
C PHE A 9 21.69 -15.58 -61.54
N SER A 10 22.41 -15.82 -60.44
CA SER A 10 21.84 -15.95 -59.10
C SER A 10 21.79 -14.61 -58.37
N TYR A 11 20.63 -14.24 -57.80
CA TYR A 11 20.56 -13.20 -56.78
C TYR A 11 20.33 -13.84 -55.41
N TYR A 12 21.35 -13.82 -54.56
CA TYR A 12 21.22 -14.30 -53.18
C TYR A 12 20.38 -13.32 -52.37
N HIS A 13 19.26 -13.81 -51.83
CA HIS A 13 18.65 -13.23 -50.63
C HIS A 13 18.66 -14.28 -49.53
N SER A 14 19.60 -14.13 -48.60
CA SER A 14 19.74 -14.98 -47.42
C SER A 14 18.54 -14.79 -46.51
N ASN A 15 17.55 -15.68 -46.63
CA ASN A 15 16.35 -15.66 -45.79
C ASN A 15 16.67 -16.15 -44.36
N SER A 16 17.28 -15.29 -43.55
CA SER A 16 17.66 -15.59 -42.17
C SER A 16 16.72 -14.94 -41.16
N GLN A 17 15.50 -15.48 -41.02
CA GLN A 17 14.70 -15.28 -39.81
C GLN A 17 15.39 -15.99 -38.63
N ALA A 18 16.27 -15.28 -37.93
CA ALA A 18 16.93 -15.79 -36.72
C ALA A 18 15.99 -15.71 -35.51
N SER A 19 15.31 -16.81 -35.19
CA SER A 19 14.32 -16.91 -34.11
C SER A 19 14.95 -17.07 -32.72
N THR A 20 15.61 -16.02 -32.22
CA THR A 20 16.33 -16.04 -30.92
C THR A 20 15.50 -15.58 -29.72
N ASN A 21 14.50 -14.71 -29.91
CA ASN A 21 13.86 -13.95 -28.82
C ASN A 21 12.86 -14.73 -27.92
N SER A 22 12.54 -15.99 -28.19
CA SER A 22 11.55 -16.75 -27.40
C SER A 22 12.13 -17.39 -26.13
N ASN A 23 13.31 -18.00 -26.23
CA ASN A 23 13.87 -18.83 -25.15
C ASN A 23 14.41 -18.00 -23.97
N ASP A 24 15.08 -16.88 -24.23
CA ASP A 24 15.65 -16.07 -23.13
C ASP A 24 14.59 -15.24 -22.42
N ASN A 25 13.57 -14.72 -23.13
CA ASN A 25 12.38 -14.16 -22.49
C ASN A 25 11.66 -15.21 -21.60
N SER A 26 11.63 -16.49 -22.00
CA SER A 26 11.12 -17.57 -21.16
C SER A 26 11.96 -17.78 -19.88
N LYS A 27 13.30 -17.69 -19.97
CA LYS A 27 14.20 -17.80 -18.80
C LYS A 27 14.04 -16.62 -17.84
N VAL A 28 14.06 -15.39 -18.34
CA VAL A 28 13.86 -14.16 -17.54
C VAL A 28 12.50 -14.19 -16.83
N THR A 29 11.42 -14.52 -17.55
CA THR A 29 10.09 -14.72 -16.97
C THR A 29 10.08 -15.77 -15.83
N LYS A 30 10.84 -16.87 -15.97
CA LYS A 30 10.97 -17.90 -14.93
C LYS A 30 11.78 -17.41 -13.71
N ALA A 31 12.85 -16.64 -13.93
CA ALA A 31 13.65 -16.04 -12.85
C ALA A 31 12.81 -15.05 -12.02
N ILE A 32 12.11 -14.13 -12.68
CA ILE A 32 11.19 -13.17 -12.06
C ILE A 32 10.10 -13.88 -11.24
N LYS A 33 9.43 -14.89 -11.82
CA LYS A 33 8.39 -15.67 -11.13
C LYS A 33 8.96 -16.44 -9.92
N LYS A 34 10.18 -16.99 -10.02
CA LYS A 34 10.87 -17.62 -8.88
C LYS A 34 11.17 -16.59 -7.77
N LYS A 35 11.72 -15.44 -8.12
CA LYS A 35 12.08 -14.37 -7.17
C LYS A 35 10.85 -13.83 -6.44
N ARG A 36 9.78 -13.51 -7.18
CA ARG A 36 8.46 -13.14 -6.64
C ARG A 36 7.90 -14.20 -5.68
N LYS A 37 7.94 -15.49 -6.08
CA LYS A 37 7.48 -16.58 -5.20
C LYS A 37 8.27 -16.63 -3.89
N ILE A 38 9.60 -16.52 -3.93
CA ILE A 38 10.44 -16.55 -2.73
C ILE A 38 10.17 -15.34 -1.82
N ILE A 39 10.00 -14.14 -2.39
CA ILE A 39 9.60 -12.94 -1.62
C ILE A 39 8.25 -13.17 -0.95
N LYS A 40 7.21 -13.59 -1.70
CA LYS A 40 5.89 -13.88 -1.11
C LYS A 40 5.98 -14.93 0.00
N THR A 41 6.68 -16.06 -0.21
CA THR A 41 6.85 -17.09 0.84
C THR A 41 7.55 -16.55 2.08
N ASN A 42 8.63 -15.77 1.94
CA ASN A 42 9.34 -15.20 3.08
C ASN A 42 8.46 -14.19 3.84
N LEU A 43 7.69 -13.36 3.13
CA LEU A 43 6.79 -12.40 3.73
C LEU A 43 5.60 -13.07 4.43
N THR A 44 4.96 -14.07 3.81
CA THR A 44 3.90 -14.88 4.45
C THR A 44 4.40 -15.55 5.72
N ASN A 45 5.59 -16.15 5.69
CA ASN A 45 6.19 -16.79 6.88
C ASN A 45 6.44 -15.79 8.01
N TYR A 46 6.85 -14.55 7.68
CA TYR A 46 7.09 -13.51 8.68
C TYR A 46 5.79 -12.92 9.23
N LEU A 47 4.84 -12.55 8.36
CA LEU A 47 3.56 -11.98 8.78
C LEU A 47 2.80 -12.97 9.69
N ASN A 48 2.70 -14.24 9.28
CA ASN A 48 2.06 -15.28 10.09
C ASN A 48 2.72 -15.52 11.46
N ALA A 49 3.99 -15.14 11.66
CA ALA A 49 4.64 -15.21 12.96
C ALA A 49 4.24 -14.02 13.84
N VAL A 50 4.32 -12.78 13.33
CA VAL A 50 4.03 -11.57 14.12
C VAL A 50 2.54 -11.32 14.38
N THR A 51 1.66 -12.03 13.66
CA THR A 51 0.19 -12.04 13.85
C THR A 51 -0.34 -13.31 14.54
N ALA A 52 0.53 -14.27 14.90
CA ALA A 52 0.15 -15.61 15.36
C ALA A 52 -0.74 -15.64 16.62
N ASP A 53 -0.64 -14.62 17.46
CA ASP A 53 -1.41 -14.45 18.70
C ASP A 53 -2.75 -13.71 18.49
N GLY A 54 -3.10 -13.35 17.26
CA GLY A 54 -4.30 -12.58 16.93
C GLY A 54 -4.25 -11.09 17.31
N THR A 55 -3.17 -10.63 17.94
CA THR A 55 -3.01 -9.24 18.41
C THR A 55 -2.46 -8.28 17.35
N ALA A 56 -2.23 -8.76 16.12
CA ALA A 56 -1.90 -7.93 14.98
C ALA A 56 -2.57 -8.40 13.68
N SER A 57 -2.77 -7.45 12.77
CA SER A 57 -3.21 -7.62 11.38
C SER A 57 -2.31 -6.79 10.47
N VAL A 58 -1.86 -7.38 9.36
CA VAL A 58 -0.92 -6.73 8.43
C VAL A 58 -1.30 -7.00 6.98
N SER A 59 -1.36 -5.93 6.18
CA SER A 59 -1.58 -5.97 4.73
C SER A 59 -0.43 -5.25 4.02
N PHE A 60 0.11 -5.85 2.96
CA PHE A 60 1.19 -5.31 2.14
C PHE A 60 0.89 -5.50 0.65
N TYR A 61 1.03 -4.42 -0.11
CA TYR A 61 0.82 -4.39 -1.56
C TYR A 61 1.86 -3.47 -2.22
N ASN A 62 2.60 -3.98 -3.21
CA ASN A 62 3.55 -3.15 -3.95
C ASN A 62 2.86 -2.36 -5.09
N LEU A 63 3.09 -1.04 -5.13
CA LEU A 63 2.62 -0.14 -6.19
C LEU A 63 3.61 -0.09 -7.37
N GLY A 64 4.86 -0.54 -7.16
CA GLY A 64 5.93 -0.45 -8.15
C GLY A 64 6.52 0.96 -8.23
N ASN A 65 7.02 1.37 -9.39
CA ASN A 65 7.56 2.71 -9.59
C ASN A 65 6.96 3.40 -10.83
N ASP A 66 7.15 4.72 -10.90
CA ASP A 66 6.65 5.55 -12.01
C ASP A 66 7.38 5.23 -13.34
N ASP A 67 8.53 4.55 -13.27
CA ASP A 67 9.27 3.94 -14.38
C ASP A 67 9.03 2.41 -14.48
N SER A 68 7.81 1.95 -14.20
CA SER A 68 7.41 0.54 -14.29
C SER A 68 7.40 -0.03 -15.72
N ASN A 69 7.55 0.84 -16.74
CA ASN A 69 7.76 0.48 -18.15
C ASN A 69 9.23 0.12 -18.47
N SER A 70 10.19 0.38 -17.59
CA SER A 70 11.59 0.01 -17.80
C SER A 70 11.80 -1.49 -17.71
N ASN A 71 12.34 -2.08 -18.79
CA ASN A 71 12.57 -3.52 -18.98
C ASN A 71 13.68 -4.13 -18.10
N SER A 72 14.05 -3.49 -16.99
CA SER A 72 14.99 -4.07 -16.02
C SER A 72 14.35 -5.24 -15.27
N GLU A 73 15.10 -6.33 -15.02
CA GLU A 73 14.61 -7.46 -14.22
C GLU A 73 14.14 -7.00 -12.82
N TYR A 74 14.75 -5.94 -12.28
CA TYR A 74 14.33 -5.33 -11.01
C TYR A 74 12.91 -4.74 -11.10
N ASN A 75 12.64 -3.81 -12.02
CA ASN A 75 11.27 -3.25 -12.14
C ASN A 75 10.26 -4.35 -12.56
N GLN A 76 10.68 -5.32 -13.38
CA GLN A 76 9.86 -6.48 -13.74
C GLN A 76 9.58 -7.45 -12.56
N VAL A 77 10.32 -7.40 -11.46
CA VAL A 77 9.99 -8.11 -10.21
C VAL A 77 8.99 -7.34 -9.37
N TYR A 78 9.09 -6.01 -9.34
CA TYR A 78 8.26 -5.12 -8.51
C TYR A 78 7.19 -4.35 -9.30
N GLN A 79 6.69 -4.88 -10.42
CA GLN A 79 5.51 -4.32 -11.10
C GLN A 79 4.30 -4.31 -10.13
N ASP A 80 3.45 -3.31 -10.24
CA ASP A 80 2.20 -3.13 -9.45
C ASP A 80 1.43 -4.45 -9.23
N GLY A 81 0.96 -4.66 -7.99
CA GLY A 81 0.18 -5.82 -7.53
C GLY A 81 0.86 -7.19 -7.55
N SER A 82 2.07 -7.30 -8.11
CA SER A 82 2.73 -8.60 -8.24
C SER A 82 3.25 -9.20 -6.92
N LEU A 83 3.33 -8.39 -5.87
CA LEU A 83 3.72 -8.71 -4.49
C LEU A 83 2.68 -8.19 -3.47
N GLU A 84 1.44 -8.68 -3.57
CA GLU A 84 0.41 -8.60 -2.52
C GLU A 84 0.53 -9.77 -1.52
N VAL A 85 0.65 -9.51 -0.21
CA VAL A 85 0.72 -10.52 0.87
C VAL A 85 0.18 -9.96 2.18
N GLU A 86 -0.64 -10.72 2.89
CA GLU A 86 -1.31 -10.27 4.11
C GLU A 86 -1.39 -11.36 5.19
N SER A 87 -1.75 -10.98 6.43
CA SER A 87 -2.08 -11.91 7.53
C SER A 87 -3.05 -11.26 8.54
N ASN A 88 -4.05 -12.02 9.02
CA ASN A 88 -5.22 -11.53 9.77
C ASN A 88 -5.94 -10.34 9.10
N ALA A 89 -5.89 -10.27 7.77
CA ALA A 89 -6.13 -9.06 7.00
C ALA A 89 -7.59 -8.58 7.01
N SER A 90 -8.53 -9.52 7.06
CA SER A 90 -9.97 -9.32 7.14
C SER A 90 -10.50 -9.34 8.58
N THR A 91 -9.64 -9.45 9.59
CA THR A 91 -10.05 -9.36 10.99
C THR A 91 -10.49 -7.94 11.30
N VAL A 92 -11.72 -7.79 11.78
CA VAL A 92 -12.25 -6.50 12.24
C VAL A 92 -11.50 -6.08 13.51
N LYS A 93 -11.04 -4.83 13.51
CA LYS A 93 -10.23 -4.20 14.56
C LYS A 93 -10.66 -2.74 14.69
N THR A 94 -10.57 -2.20 15.91
CA THR A 94 -10.71 -0.76 16.15
C THR A 94 -9.73 0.01 15.27
N ALA A 95 -10.24 0.91 14.44
CA ALA A 95 -9.42 1.75 13.55
C ALA A 95 -8.64 2.81 14.34
N ALA A 96 -9.24 3.33 15.41
CA ALA A 96 -8.81 4.58 16.05
C ALA A 96 -8.59 5.67 14.97
N SER A 97 -7.68 6.61 15.17
CA SER A 97 -7.47 7.73 14.22
C SER A 97 -7.00 7.37 12.80
N THR A 98 -6.88 6.09 12.40
CA THR A 98 -6.81 5.74 10.95
C THR A 98 -8.15 5.91 10.24
N TYR A 99 -9.30 5.95 10.95
CA TYR A 99 -10.62 6.21 10.35
C TYR A 99 -10.64 7.53 9.57
N LYS A 100 -9.79 8.49 9.96
CA LYS A 100 -9.66 9.81 9.33
C LYS A 100 -9.25 9.73 7.85
N LEU A 101 -8.69 8.60 7.40
CA LEU A 101 -8.48 8.31 5.97
C LEU A 101 -9.80 8.06 5.23
N TYR A 102 -10.72 7.25 5.79
CA TYR A 102 -12.05 7.03 5.22
C TYR A 102 -12.88 8.31 5.18
N LEU A 103 -12.84 9.10 6.26
CA LEU A 103 -13.48 10.41 6.30
C LEU A 103 -12.89 11.37 5.24
N SER A 104 -11.58 11.26 4.95
CA SER A 104 -10.96 12.01 3.85
C SER A 104 -11.49 11.59 2.48
N ALA A 105 -11.63 10.29 2.22
CA ALA A 105 -12.23 9.77 0.99
C ALA A 105 -13.67 10.29 0.83
N PHE A 106 -14.49 10.16 1.89
CA PHE A 106 -15.86 10.67 1.92
C PHE A 106 -15.95 12.17 1.62
N LEU A 107 -15.19 13.02 2.30
CA LEU A 107 -15.23 14.47 2.08
C LEU A 107 -14.77 14.88 0.67
N MET A 108 -13.82 14.14 0.08
CA MET A 108 -13.41 14.37 -1.31
C MET A 108 -14.49 13.93 -2.31
N GLY A 109 -15.12 12.76 -2.10
CA GLY A 109 -16.29 12.34 -2.87
C GLY A 109 -17.45 13.34 -2.79
N GLN A 110 -17.73 13.86 -1.59
CA GLN A 110 -18.74 14.89 -1.41
C GLN A 110 -18.36 16.21 -2.13
N LYS A 111 -17.08 16.56 -2.22
CA LYS A 111 -16.62 17.69 -3.04
C LYS A 111 -16.76 17.42 -4.54
N GLN A 112 -16.49 16.21 -5.02
CA GLN A 112 -16.76 15.83 -6.42
C GLN A 112 -18.25 15.98 -6.76
N ASN A 113 -19.12 15.58 -5.83
CA ASN A 113 -20.58 15.71 -5.94
C ASN A 113 -21.12 17.14 -5.70
N GLY A 114 -20.27 18.12 -5.39
CA GLY A 114 -20.68 19.50 -5.08
C GLY A 114 -21.28 19.73 -3.69
N ASN A 115 -21.35 18.68 -2.85
CA ASN A 115 -21.92 18.68 -1.50
C ASN A 115 -20.95 19.15 -0.40
N PHE A 116 -19.69 19.43 -0.73
CA PHE A 116 -18.66 19.88 0.20
C PHE A 116 -17.69 20.86 -0.48
N SER A 117 -17.01 21.70 0.30
CA SER A 117 -16.04 22.68 -0.21
C SER A 117 -14.94 22.99 0.80
N TRP A 118 -13.74 23.22 0.29
CA TRP A 118 -12.57 23.58 1.09
C TRP A 118 -12.57 25.09 1.44
N THR A 119 -13.45 25.48 2.37
CA THR A 119 -13.38 26.78 3.05
C THR A 119 -12.07 26.91 3.84
N SER A 120 -11.70 28.12 4.25
CA SER A 120 -10.51 28.33 5.11
C SER A 120 -10.56 27.52 6.41
N GLU A 121 -11.76 27.38 6.96
CA GLU A 121 -12.09 26.59 8.14
C GLU A 121 -11.91 25.08 7.88
N ASN A 122 -12.56 24.54 6.84
CA ASN A 122 -12.45 23.14 6.45
C ASN A 122 -11.01 22.75 6.05
N ASN A 123 -10.22 23.68 5.48
CA ASN A 123 -8.78 23.47 5.27
C ASN A 123 -8.00 23.38 6.59
N THR A 124 -8.34 24.19 7.58
CA THR A 124 -7.67 24.24 8.89
C THR A 124 -7.99 23.00 9.71
N GLY A 125 -9.26 22.64 9.84
CA GLY A 125 -9.72 21.42 10.51
C GLY A 125 -9.15 20.15 9.88
N PHE A 126 -9.22 20.02 8.55
CA PHE A 126 -8.64 18.88 7.84
C PHE A 126 -7.11 18.79 7.97
N THR A 127 -6.40 19.94 8.00
CA THR A 127 -4.95 19.96 8.24
C THR A 127 -4.62 19.41 9.63
N LYS A 128 -5.30 19.88 10.67
CA LYS A 128 -5.18 19.38 12.05
C LYS A 128 -5.52 17.89 12.16
N MET A 129 -6.62 17.46 11.54
CA MET A 129 -7.08 16.07 11.52
C MET A 129 -6.03 15.10 10.97
N ILE A 130 -5.32 15.47 9.90
CA ILE A 130 -4.30 14.59 9.30
C ILE A 130 -2.93 14.75 9.98
N VAL A 131 -2.48 16.00 10.21
CA VAL A 131 -1.11 16.27 10.67
C VAL A 131 -0.94 16.04 12.17
N ASN A 132 -1.88 16.54 12.96
CA ASN A 132 -1.87 16.52 14.42
C ASN A 132 -2.76 15.41 14.99
N SER A 133 -3.52 14.71 14.14
CA SER A 133 -4.50 13.69 14.52
C SER A 133 -5.65 14.18 15.41
N GLU A 134 -5.90 15.49 15.45
CA GLU A 134 -6.99 16.11 16.23
C GLU A 134 -8.37 15.56 15.83
N ASN A 135 -9.29 15.52 16.79
CA ASN A 135 -10.60 14.90 16.63
C ASN A 135 -11.70 15.88 16.20
N ASP A 136 -11.65 17.13 16.64
CA ASP A 136 -12.75 18.10 16.60
C ASP A 136 -13.45 18.16 15.23
N PHE A 137 -12.70 18.47 14.18
CA PHE A 137 -13.21 18.50 12.79
C PHE A 137 -13.67 17.13 12.28
N ALA A 138 -13.04 16.04 12.74
CA ALA A 138 -13.39 14.70 12.29
C ALA A 138 -14.74 14.24 12.87
N GLU A 139 -14.98 14.53 14.15
CA GLU A 139 -16.23 14.25 14.86
C GLU A 139 -17.34 15.18 14.37
N GLU A 140 -17.07 16.47 14.18
CA GLU A 140 -18.01 17.44 13.60
C GLU A 140 -18.50 17.02 12.20
N GLN A 141 -17.62 16.53 11.32
CA GLN A 141 -18.05 16.02 10.01
C GLN A 141 -18.78 14.66 10.09
N ILE A 142 -18.57 13.85 11.13
CA ILE A 142 -19.37 12.63 11.35
C ILE A 142 -20.79 13.01 11.80
N ASP A 143 -20.92 13.95 12.75
CA ASP A 143 -22.22 14.47 13.21
C ASP A 143 -23.00 15.16 12.07
N ASN A 144 -22.33 15.96 11.24
CA ASN A 144 -22.95 16.71 10.14
C ASN A 144 -23.52 15.83 9.01
N TYR A 145 -22.95 14.65 8.76
CA TYR A 145 -23.36 13.75 7.66
C TYR A 145 -24.02 12.44 8.13
N GLY A 146 -23.82 12.03 9.39
CA GLY A 146 -24.32 10.79 9.98
C GLY A 146 -23.43 9.57 9.70
N ALA A 147 -23.18 8.75 10.73
CA ALA A 147 -22.33 7.56 10.65
C ALA A 147 -22.77 6.58 9.55
N ASP A 148 -24.06 6.21 9.53
CA ASP A 148 -24.67 5.32 8.54
C ASP A 148 -24.49 5.81 7.10
N THR A 149 -24.60 7.13 6.87
CA THR A 149 -24.41 7.75 5.54
C THR A 149 -22.98 7.57 5.06
N ILE A 150 -22.01 7.81 5.96
CA ILE A 150 -20.58 7.71 5.65
C ILE A 150 -20.22 6.23 5.42
N SER A 151 -20.60 5.32 6.32
CA SER A 151 -20.41 3.87 6.14
C SER A 151 -21.04 3.34 4.85
N SER A 152 -22.26 3.79 4.52
CA SER A 152 -22.93 3.44 3.26
C SER A 152 -22.21 3.94 2.01
N TYR A 153 -21.56 5.12 2.07
CA TYR A 153 -20.71 5.61 0.98
C TYR A 153 -19.43 4.78 0.85
N LEU A 154 -18.75 4.49 1.96
CA LEU A 154 -17.50 3.72 1.98
C LEU A 154 -17.69 2.29 1.45
N LYS A 155 -18.82 1.66 1.80
CA LYS A 155 -19.28 0.38 1.22
C LYS A 155 -19.39 0.44 -0.31
N GLN A 156 -19.89 1.54 -0.87
CA GLN A 156 -20.01 1.74 -2.32
C GLN A 156 -18.65 1.98 -3.00
N GLN A 157 -17.63 2.45 -2.28
CA GLN A 157 -16.24 2.51 -2.75
C GLN A 157 -15.52 1.14 -2.65
N GLY A 158 -16.16 0.10 -2.10
CA GLY A 158 -15.55 -1.23 -1.92
C GLY A 158 -14.74 -1.39 -0.63
N TYR A 159 -14.80 -0.42 0.29
CA TYR A 159 -14.16 -0.50 1.60
C TYR A 159 -15.01 -1.31 2.61
N TYR A 160 -14.48 -1.51 3.81
CA TYR A 160 -15.23 -2.04 4.95
C TYR A 160 -16.53 -1.25 5.16
N ASP A 161 -17.61 -1.96 5.42
CA ASP A 161 -18.96 -1.45 5.19
C ASP A 161 -19.65 -0.89 6.43
N ASN A 162 -19.02 -1.04 7.60
CA ASN A 162 -19.50 -0.56 8.90
C ASN A 162 -18.36 0.17 9.64
N VAL A 163 -17.70 1.13 8.98
CA VAL A 163 -16.56 1.87 9.57
C VAL A 163 -16.99 2.72 10.76
N PHE A 164 -18.14 3.37 10.64
CA PHE A 164 -18.79 4.16 11.67
C PHE A 164 -20.15 3.54 12.01
N GLU A 165 -20.46 3.45 13.30
CA GLU A 165 -21.74 3.05 13.87
C GLU A 165 -21.95 3.85 15.15
N ASP A 166 -23.17 4.35 15.39
CA ASP A 166 -23.44 5.28 16.50
C ASP A 166 -23.13 4.66 17.87
N GLY A 167 -22.37 5.40 18.69
CA GLY A 167 -21.95 4.94 20.01
C GLY A 167 -20.82 3.90 20.02
N GLN A 168 -20.29 3.49 18.87
CA GLN A 168 -19.14 2.58 18.77
C GLN A 168 -17.85 3.30 18.35
N ALA A 169 -16.70 2.80 18.82
CA ALA A 169 -15.40 3.23 18.31
C ALA A 169 -15.22 2.69 16.89
N ALA A 170 -14.90 3.57 15.93
CA ALA A 170 -14.81 3.24 14.51
C ALA A 170 -13.97 1.98 14.23
N GLN A 171 -14.50 1.07 13.40
CA GLN A 171 -13.94 -0.25 13.10
C GLN A 171 -13.39 -0.32 11.67
N THR A 172 -12.41 -1.20 11.43
CA THR A 172 -11.96 -1.51 10.06
C THR A 172 -11.16 -2.82 10.00
N THR A 173 -10.62 -3.14 8.83
CA THR A 173 -9.71 -4.26 8.57
C THR A 173 -8.42 -3.70 7.93
N SER A 174 -7.27 -4.39 8.07
CA SER A 174 -6.03 -3.88 7.46
C SER A 174 -6.11 -3.91 5.93
N TYR A 175 -6.83 -4.88 5.36
CA TYR A 175 -7.10 -4.98 3.93
C TYR A 175 -7.90 -3.76 3.42
N SER A 176 -8.94 -3.33 4.12
CA SER A 176 -9.74 -2.17 3.70
C SER A 176 -8.94 -0.86 3.74
N LEU A 177 -8.03 -0.71 4.71
CA LEU A 177 -7.12 0.44 4.75
C LEU A 177 -6.10 0.35 3.60
N GLU A 178 -5.68 -0.85 3.21
CA GLU A 178 -4.80 -1.06 2.06
C GLU A 178 -5.49 -0.66 0.74
N LEU A 179 -6.74 -1.08 0.53
CA LEU A 179 -7.55 -0.70 -0.63
C LEU A 179 -7.66 0.83 -0.76
N LEU A 180 -8.03 1.53 0.32
CA LEU A 180 -8.11 2.99 0.30
C LEU A 180 -6.77 3.65 -0.02
N LEU A 181 -5.66 3.12 0.49
CA LEU A 181 -4.33 3.65 0.20
C LEU A 181 -3.86 3.33 -1.23
N ARG A 182 -4.34 2.24 -1.84
CA ARG A 182 -4.15 1.93 -3.28
C ARG A 182 -4.93 2.94 -4.13
N ASP A 183 -6.18 3.23 -3.81
CA ASP A 183 -6.97 4.25 -4.51
C ASP A 183 -6.39 5.67 -4.33
N LEU A 184 -5.89 6.00 -3.13
CA LEU A 184 -5.21 7.27 -2.88
C LEU A 184 -3.89 7.40 -3.66
N ALA A 185 -3.12 6.32 -3.77
CA ALA A 185 -1.88 6.30 -4.55
C ALA A 185 -2.16 6.45 -6.05
N ASN A 186 -3.20 5.79 -6.56
CA ASN A 186 -3.56 5.77 -7.97
C ASN A 186 -4.39 6.98 -8.42
N GLY A 187 -5.07 7.67 -7.50
CA GLY A 187 -5.94 8.80 -7.80
C GLY A 187 -7.29 8.36 -8.37
N THR A 188 -7.88 7.31 -7.80
CA THR A 188 -9.12 6.67 -8.29
C THR A 188 -10.30 6.87 -7.33
N GLY A 189 -11.53 6.82 -7.87
CA GLY A 189 -12.77 6.98 -7.11
C GLY A 189 -12.81 8.29 -6.33
N SER A 190 -12.92 8.21 -5.01
CA SER A 190 -12.85 9.35 -4.08
C SER A 190 -11.69 10.31 -4.33
N PHE A 191 -10.58 9.84 -4.93
CA PHE A 191 -9.34 10.59 -5.10
C PHE A 191 -9.07 11.09 -6.54
N GLU A 192 -10.03 11.01 -7.45
CA GLU A 192 -9.88 11.47 -8.85
C GLU A 192 -9.56 12.96 -9.00
N ASN A 193 -9.88 13.79 -8.01
CA ASN A 193 -9.43 15.18 -7.99
C ASN A 193 -7.97 15.24 -7.52
N SER A 194 -7.04 15.34 -8.47
CA SER A 194 -5.60 15.36 -8.21
C SER A 194 -5.14 16.46 -7.24
N SER A 195 -5.84 17.59 -7.13
CA SER A 195 -5.55 18.64 -6.14
C SER A 195 -5.90 18.19 -4.71
N ASP A 196 -7.04 17.52 -4.54
CA ASP A 196 -7.46 16.99 -3.24
C ASP A 196 -6.60 15.77 -2.83
N GLN A 197 -6.34 14.85 -3.78
CA GLN A 197 -5.42 13.72 -3.61
C GLN A 197 -4.05 14.19 -3.12
N GLN A 198 -3.44 15.14 -3.84
CA GLN A 198 -2.14 15.68 -3.47
C GLN A 198 -2.20 16.48 -2.16
N LYS A 199 -3.30 17.15 -1.83
CA LYS A 199 -3.49 17.79 -0.52
C LYS A 199 -3.40 16.76 0.61
N LEU A 200 -4.09 15.62 0.53
CA LEU A 200 -4.01 14.57 1.57
C LEU A 200 -2.62 13.92 1.61
N LEU A 201 -2.04 13.54 0.47
CA LEU A 201 -0.67 12.99 0.41
C LEU A 201 0.36 13.94 1.03
N ASN A 202 0.25 15.25 0.79
CA ASN A 202 1.14 16.27 1.39
C ASN A 202 0.91 16.49 2.89
N LEU A 203 -0.29 16.20 3.42
CA LEU A 203 -0.59 16.29 4.86
C LEU A 203 -0.16 15.02 5.58
N MET A 204 -0.39 13.85 5.00
CA MET A 204 0.18 12.57 5.46
C MET A 204 1.72 12.60 5.44
N GLY A 205 2.33 13.25 4.44
CA GLY A 205 3.77 13.55 4.40
C GLY A 205 4.24 14.58 5.44
N LYS A 206 3.35 15.18 6.23
CA LYS A 206 3.65 16.15 7.30
C LYS A 206 3.21 15.72 8.71
N GLN A 207 2.50 14.59 8.86
CA GLN A 207 2.05 14.06 10.15
C GLN A 207 3.19 14.01 11.18
N ILE A 208 2.90 14.38 12.44
CA ILE A 208 3.92 14.49 13.50
C ILE A 208 4.30 13.14 14.14
N TYR A 209 3.41 12.16 14.09
CA TYR A 209 3.63 10.82 14.65
C TYR A 209 4.42 9.95 13.66
N ARG A 210 5.70 9.67 13.97
CA ARG A 210 6.64 8.98 13.06
C ARG A 210 7.35 7.76 13.65
N THR A 211 6.97 7.36 14.86
CA THR A 211 7.62 6.27 15.62
C THR A 211 7.27 4.86 15.12
N GLY A 212 6.27 4.71 14.24
CA GLY A 212 5.87 3.44 13.63
C GLY A 212 6.58 3.15 12.31
N ILE A 213 5.80 3.01 11.23
CA ILE A 213 6.27 2.66 9.88
C ILE A 213 7.46 3.54 9.44
N PRO A 214 7.44 4.88 9.55
CA PRO A 214 8.57 5.73 9.11
C PRO A 214 9.89 5.39 9.77
N THR A 215 9.87 5.17 11.09
CA THR A 215 11.06 4.76 11.85
C THR A 215 11.54 3.38 11.38
N GLY A 216 10.63 2.42 11.19
CA GLY A 216 10.96 1.08 10.72
C GLY A 216 11.59 1.06 9.33
N VAL A 217 10.97 1.74 8.36
CA VAL A 217 11.43 1.73 6.97
C VAL A 217 12.72 2.54 6.76
N ALA A 218 12.90 3.65 7.49
CA ALA A 218 14.17 4.40 7.49
C ALA A 218 15.34 3.57 8.05
N GLN A 219 15.12 2.73 9.06
CA GLN A 219 16.10 1.76 9.56
C GLN A 219 16.37 0.60 8.58
N ALA A 220 15.45 0.31 7.66
CA ALA A 220 15.61 -0.71 6.65
C ALA A 220 16.32 -0.21 5.38
N ASN A 221 16.06 1.03 4.98
CA ASN A 221 16.73 1.70 3.86
C ASN A 221 16.71 3.23 4.07
N SER A 222 17.88 3.85 4.19
CA SER A 222 17.99 5.29 4.45
C SER A 222 17.48 6.12 3.26
N GLY A 223 16.83 7.24 3.52
CA GLY A 223 16.19 8.08 2.49
C GLY A 223 14.82 7.58 2.01
N THR A 224 14.28 6.50 2.57
CA THR A 224 12.87 6.11 2.38
C THR A 224 11.96 7.17 2.98
N THR A 225 10.94 7.61 2.25
CA THR A 225 9.93 8.59 2.69
C THR A 225 8.56 7.94 2.86
N VAL A 226 7.68 8.53 3.69
CA VAL A 226 6.40 7.93 4.08
C VAL A 226 5.28 8.97 4.17
N GLN A 227 4.16 8.67 3.52
CA GLN A 227 2.87 9.31 3.73
C GLN A 227 2.02 8.35 4.59
N ASP A 228 1.79 8.69 5.85
CA ASP A 228 1.11 7.84 6.84
C ASP A 228 -0.13 8.51 7.47
N LYS A 229 -0.98 7.68 8.08
CA LYS A 229 -1.90 8.10 9.14
C LYS A 229 -1.84 7.08 10.28
N VAL A 230 -1.54 7.56 11.49
CA VAL A 230 -1.57 6.72 12.69
C VAL A 230 -2.95 6.68 13.35
N GLY A 231 -3.23 5.61 14.08
CA GLY A 231 -4.33 5.49 15.03
C GLY A 231 -3.82 5.05 16.40
N PHE A 232 -4.34 5.63 17.47
CA PHE A 232 -4.14 5.16 18.83
C PHE A 232 -5.41 5.38 19.67
N LEU A 233 -5.82 4.37 20.42
CA LEU A 233 -6.95 4.39 21.36
C LEU A 233 -6.79 3.20 22.31
N ASP A 234 -6.87 3.42 23.62
CA ASP A 234 -6.71 2.39 24.67
C ASP A 234 -5.48 1.48 24.45
N ASP A 235 -5.69 0.19 24.17
CA ASP A 235 -4.65 -0.81 23.89
C ASP A 235 -4.25 -0.89 22.40
N THR A 236 -4.90 -0.14 21.53
CA THR A 236 -4.80 -0.27 20.07
C THR A 236 -3.85 0.78 19.49
N ASN A 237 -2.90 0.34 18.66
CA ASN A 237 -1.99 1.18 17.90
C ASN A 237 -1.96 0.70 16.44
N ASN A 238 -2.26 1.61 15.52
CA ASN A 238 -2.37 1.34 14.09
C ASN A 238 -1.52 2.34 13.30
N ASP A 239 -0.99 1.91 12.17
CA ASP A 239 -0.25 2.76 11.23
C ASP A 239 -0.53 2.28 9.80
N ALA A 240 -0.96 3.20 8.94
CA ALA A 240 -1.42 2.91 7.58
C ALA A 240 -0.73 3.89 6.62
N ALA A 241 0.10 3.37 5.71
CA ALA A 241 1.07 4.18 4.99
C ALA A 241 1.27 3.79 3.52
N ILE A 242 1.54 4.82 2.71
CA ILE A 242 2.24 4.71 1.42
C ILE A 242 3.72 5.02 1.69
N VAL A 243 4.61 4.14 1.25
CA VAL A 243 6.06 4.24 1.45
C VAL A 243 6.76 4.35 0.11
N THR A 244 7.71 5.27 -0.02
CA THR A 244 8.53 5.48 -1.23
C THR A 244 10.02 5.30 -0.94
N LEU A 245 10.65 4.34 -1.60
CA LEU A 245 12.10 4.09 -1.51
C LEU A 245 12.92 5.13 -2.31
N PRO A 246 14.22 5.32 -1.99
CA PRO A 246 15.13 6.20 -2.74
C PRO A 246 15.25 5.93 -4.25
N ASN A 247 14.87 4.73 -4.72
CA ASN A 247 14.86 4.35 -6.14
C ASN A 247 13.48 4.50 -6.81
N GLY A 248 12.54 5.20 -6.17
CA GLY A 248 11.20 5.46 -6.70
C GLY A 248 10.23 4.28 -6.61
N GLN A 249 10.64 3.13 -6.06
CA GLN A 249 9.72 2.04 -5.74
C GLN A 249 8.79 2.44 -4.59
N LYS A 250 7.51 2.09 -4.72
CA LYS A 250 6.42 2.44 -3.82
C LYS A 250 5.67 1.18 -3.37
N TYR A 251 5.14 1.22 -2.16
CA TYR A 251 4.24 0.19 -1.64
C TYR A 251 3.28 0.77 -0.60
N VAL A 252 2.15 0.09 -0.42
CA VAL A 252 1.25 0.27 0.70
C VAL A 252 1.61 -0.74 1.79
N LEU A 253 1.60 -0.28 3.04
CA LEU A 253 1.74 -1.12 4.23
C LEU A 253 0.77 -0.63 5.30
N VAL A 254 -0.06 -1.54 5.79
CA VAL A 254 -0.94 -1.32 6.93
C VAL A 254 -0.56 -2.31 8.02
N ILE A 255 -0.33 -1.79 9.23
CA ILE A 255 -0.08 -2.59 10.43
C ILE A 255 -1.04 -2.11 11.51
N MET A 256 -1.86 -3.03 12.01
CA MET A 256 -2.77 -2.80 13.14
C MET A 256 -2.34 -3.70 14.29
N THR A 257 -2.13 -3.17 15.50
CA THR A 257 -1.78 -3.95 16.70
C THR A 257 -2.68 -3.59 17.87
N ASN A 258 -2.94 -4.56 18.74
CA ASN A 258 -3.56 -4.35 20.05
C ASN A 258 -2.87 -5.25 21.11
N GLY A 259 -3.33 -5.23 22.36
CA GLY A 259 -2.85 -6.11 23.43
C GLY A 259 -1.42 -5.81 23.90
N HIS A 260 -0.67 -6.84 24.30
CA HIS A 260 0.75 -6.73 24.76
C HIS A 260 1.01 -5.73 25.91
N ASN A 261 -0.04 -5.30 26.63
CA ASN A 261 -0.02 -4.18 27.58
C ASN A 261 0.44 -2.85 26.95
N GLN A 262 0.35 -2.71 25.62
CA GLN A 262 0.61 -1.44 24.96
C GLN A 262 -0.51 -0.43 25.29
N SER A 263 -0.15 0.84 25.32
CA SER A 263 -1.06 1.96 25.56
C SER A 263 -0.43 3.27 25.04
N GLY A 264 -1.28 4.25 24.69
CA GLY A 264 -0.83 5.54 24.17
C GLY A 264 -0.02 5.36 22.88
N LEU A 265 1.31 5.58 22.94
CA LEU A 265 2.23 5.45 21.80
C LEU A 265 3.24 4.30 21.93
N SER A 266 3.10 3.39 22.90
CA SER A 266 4.13 2.35 23.16
C SER A 266 4.19 1.24 22.11
N GLY A 267 3.05 0.87 21.50
CA GLY A 267 2.94 -0.17 20.47
C GLY A 267 3.59 0.19 19.13
N PHE A 268 3.85 1.48 18.86
CA PHE A 268 4.54 1.91 17.65
C PHE A 268 5.94 1.31 17.50
N SER A 269 6.58 0.90 18.60
CA SER A 269 7.83 0.12 18.57
C SER A 269 7.69 -1.22 17.83
N ARG A 270 6.60 -1.97 18.07
CA ARG A 270 6.23 -3.21 17.36
C ARG A 270 5.90 -2.93 15.89
N ILE A 271 5.21 -1.83 15.61
CA ILE A 271 4.91 -1.39 14.24
C ILE A 271 6.21 -1.12 13.46
N ALA A 272 7.17 -0.39 14.06
CA ALA A 272 8.47 -0.12 13.45
C ALA A 272 9.30 -1.40 13.22
N GLU A 273 9.28 -2.36 14.16
CA GLU A 273 9.88 -3.68 14.01
C GLU A 273 9.32 -4.42 12.78
N ILE A 274 7.99 -4.49 12.66
CA ILE A 274 7.31 -5.16 11.54
C ILE A 274 7.65 -4.46 10.22
N ALA A 275 7.50 -3.13 10.12
CA ALA A 275 7.78 -2.37 8.90
C ALA A 275 9.24 -2.49 8.43
N LYS A 276 10.20 -2.43 9.37
CA LYS A 276 11.63 -2.65 9.14
C LYS A 276 11.89 -4.02 8.51
N ASN A 277 11.22 -5.06 9.00
CA ASN A 277 11.44 -6.43 8.54
C ASN A 277 10.69 -6.70 7.22
N VAL A 278 9.46 -6.20 7.03
CA VAL A 278 8.74 -6.24 5.74
C VAL A 278 9.59 -5.62 4.63
N GLN A 279 10.11 -4.40 4.81
CA GLN A 279 10.94 -3.76 3.78
C GLN A 279 12.24 -4.53 3.51
N LYS A 280 12.87 -5.13 4.52
CA LYS A 280 14.06 -5.98 4.34
C LYS A 280 13.76 -7.29 3.60
N ILE A 281 12.59 -7.89 3.81
CA ILE A 281 12.14 -9.11 3.12
C ILE A 281 11.83 -8.84 1.65
N VAL A 282 11.14 -7.73 1.35
CA VAL A 282 10.68 -7.41 -0.01
C VAL A 282 11.73 -6.70 -0.84
N TYR A 283 12.39 -5.68 -0.30
CA TYR A 283 13.28 -4.79 -1.07
C TYR A 283 14.75 -4.84 -0.63
N GLY A 284 15.08 -5.63 0.40
CA GLY A 284 16.47 -5.80 0.85
C GLY A 284 17.37 -6.42 -0.23
N LYS A 285 18.69 -6.24 -0.10
CA LYS A 285 19.71 -6.68 -1.08
C LYS A 285 19.52 -8.13 -1.56
N ASN A 286 19.15 -9.02 -0.64
CA ASN A 286 19.04 -10.47 -0.85
C ASN A 286 17.58 -10.93 -1.10
N ALA A 287 16.64 -10.00 -1.32
CA ALA A 287 15.22 -10.31 -1.47
C ALA A 287 14.98 -11.29 -2.64
N GLY A 288 14.30 -12.39 -2.34
CA GLY A 288 13.96 -13.42 -3.33
C GLY A 288 15.10 -14.36 -3.74
N GLU A 289 16.29 -14.30 -3.14
CA GLU A 289 17.40 -15.23 -3.43
C GLU A 289 17.11 -16.66 -2.93
N LYS A 290 16.66 -16.77 -1.67
CA LYS A 290 16.38 -18.04 -0.99
C LYS A 290 15.22 -17.92 0.00
N ILE A 291 14.58 -19.04 0.30
CA ILE A 291 13.59 -19.10 1.38
C ILE A 291 14.32 -18.98 2.72
N VAL A 292 13.73 -18.22 3.65
CA VAL A 292 14.21 -18.01 5.02
C VAL A 292 13.10 -18.38 6.00
N ASN A 293 13.47 -18.98 7.12
CA ASN A 293 12.54 -19.28 8.21
C ASN A 293 12.49 -18.07 9.17
N TYR A 294 11.28 -17.65 9.53
CA TYR A 294 11.02 -16.51 10.42
C TYR A 294 10.25 -16.90 11.70
N SER A 295 9.91 -18.18 11.88
CA SER A 295 9.05 -18.66 12.98
C SER A 295 9.67 -18.62 14.40
N ASN A 296 10.84 -17.99 14.56
CA ASN A 296 11.63 -17.97 15.80
C ASN A 296 12.05 -16.54 16.22
N ASN A 297 11.43 -15.49 15.63
CA ASN A 297 11.72 -14.07 15.90
C ASN A 297 10.52 -13.39 16.58
#